data_AF-J0QRR8-F1
#
_entry.id   AF-J0QRR8-F1
#
_cell.length_a   1.000
_cell.length_b   1.000
_cell.length_c   1.000
_cell.angle_alpha   90.00
_cell.angle_beta   90.00
_cell.angle_gamma   90.00
#
_symmetry.space_group_name_H-M   'P 1'
#
loop_
_entity.id
_entity.type
_entity.pdbx_description
1 polymer ?
#
loop_
_entity_poly.entity_id
_entity_poly.type
_entity_poly.pdbx_seq_one_letter_code
_entity_poly.pdbx_strand_id
1 'polypeptide(L)' 'MQINYFHHRKHFSSVIEMLQLHVNVDYAARFLRSLRQKESNWTMAVVRYYAGPNNDPAQRGYICRVMRNMIVNGFGQ' A
#
# COMPACT_ATOMS: atom_id res chain seq x y z
N MET A 1 -1.46 6.97 5.51
CA MET A 1 -0.74 6.18 4.49
C MET A 1 -0.49 7.01 3.23
N GLN A 2 0.66 6.83 2.56
CA GLN A 2 1.02 7.60 1.36
C GLN A 2 0.18 7.17 0.15
N ILE A 3 -1.09 7.56 0.11
CA ILE A 3 -2.02 7.27 -0.99
C ILE A 3 -1.75 8.29 -2.11
N ASN A 4 -1.60 7.79 -3.34
CA ASN A 4 -1.32 8.63 -4.50
C ASN A 4 -2.58 9.43 -4.91
N TYR A 5 -2.47 10.76 -5.00
CA TYR A 5 -3.56 11.66 -5.39
C TYR A 5 -4.13 11.34 -6.78
N PHE A 6 -3.25 11.19 -7.78
CA PHE A 6 -3.65 10.97 -9.17
C PHE A 6 -4.52 9.73 -9.33
N HIS A 7 -4.18 8.63 -8.65
CA HIS A 7 -4.91 7.36 -8.78
C HIS A 7 -6.15 7.25 -7.89
N HIS A 8 -6.16 7.87 -6.71
CA HIS A 8 -7.14 7.54 -5.67
C HIS A 8 -8.07 8.69 -5.24
N ARG A 9 -7.84 9.93 -5.70
CA ARG A 9 -8.65 11.11 -5.27
C ARG A 9 -10.16 10.92 -5.41
N LYS A 10 -10.61 10.13 -6.39
CA LYS A 10 -12.04 9.86 -6.66
C LYS A 10 -12.76 9.10 -5.53
N HIS A 11 -12.02 8.54 -4.58
CA HIS A 11 -12.57 7.81 -3.43
C HIS A 11 -12.81 8.72 -2.21
N PHE A 12 -12.53 10.01 -2.34
CA PHE A 12 -12.68 11.01 -1.29
C PHE A 12 -13.56 12.16 -1.82
N SER A 13 -14.33 12.78 -0.92
CA SER A 13 -15.12 13.98 -1.21
C SER A 13 -14.25 15.19 -1.51
N SER A 14 -13.04 15.24 -0.97
CA SER A 14 -12.06 16.32 -1.19
C SER A 14 -10.64 15.88 -0.88
N VAL A 15 -9.66 16.70 -1.30
CA VAL A 15 -8.24 16.50 -0.91
C VAL A 15 -8.06 16.65 0.61
N ILE A 16 -8.80 17.56 1.24
CA ILE A 16 -8.73 17.77 2.69
C ILE A 16 -9.18 16.51 3.44
N GLU A 17 -10.23 15.84 2.97
CA GLU A 17 -10.67 14.55 3.52
C GLU A 17 -9.61 13.46 3.30
N MET A 18 -9.01 13.40 2.10
CA MET A 18 -7.94 12.46 1.78
C MET A 18 -6.72 12.59 2.71
N LEU A 19 -6.49 13.77 3.29
CA LEU A 19 -5.42 14.04 4.26
C LEU A 19 -5.84 13.75 5.72
N GLN A 20 -7.12 13.50 6.00
CA GLN A 20 -7.57 13.11 7.34
C GLN A 20 -7.01 11.73 7.69
N LEU A 21 -6.33 11.62 8.83
CA LEU A 21 -5.60 10.42 9.22
C LEU A 21 -6.47 9.15 9.19
N HIS A 22 -7.63 9.20 9.85
CA HIS A 22 -8.52 8.05 9.97
C HIS A 22 -9.10 7.63 8.62
N VAL A 23 -9.55 8.59 7.79
CA VAL A 23 -10.09 8.31 6.45
C VAL A 23 -9.02 7.73 5.54
N ASN A 24 -7.81 8.30 5.58
CA ASN A 24 -6.70 7.86 4.75
C ASN A 24 -6.26 6.43 5.10
N VAL A 25 -6.11 6.13 6.40
CA VAL A 25 -5.70 4.80 6.87
C VAL A 25 -6.77 3.75 6.56
N ASP A 26 -8.05 4.07 6.79
CA ASP A 26 -9.15 3.16 6.48
C ASP A 26 -9.25 2.85 4.98
N TYR A 27 -9.15 3.87 4.11
CA TYR A 27 -9.11 3.66 2.67
C TYR A 27 -7.92 2.78 2.26
N ALA A 28 -6.73 3.06 2.79
CA ALA A 28 -5.52 2.33 2.46
C ALA A 28 -5.59 0.85 2.88
N ALA A 29 -6.16 0.57 4.06
CA ALA A 29 -6.38 -0.78 4.55
C ALA A 29 -7.35 -1.57 3.65
N ARG A 30 -8.46 -0.94 3.24
CA ARG A 30 -9.42 -1.54 2.30
C ARG A 30 -8.78 -1.79 0.93
N PHE A 31 -7.96 -0.85 0.44
CA PHE A 31 -7.25 -1.01 -0.82
C PHE A 31 -6.24 -2.17 -0.76
N LEU A 32 -5.39 -2.24 0.28
CA LEU A 32 -4.45 -3.35 0.47
C LEU A 32 -5.15 -4.71 0.57
N ARG A 33 -6.29 -4.78 1.27
CA ARG A 33 -7.11 -6.00 1.33
C ARG A 33 -7.61 -6.41 -0.05
N SER A 34 -8.06 -5.46 -0.87
CA SER A 34 -8.51 -5.74 -2.24
C SER A 34 -7.38 -6.24 -3.14
N LEU A 35 -6.16 -5.71 -2.96
CA LEU A 35 -4.99 -6.18 -3.69
C LEU A 35 -4.59 -7.60 -3.26
N ARG A 36 -4.64 -7.91 -1.97
CA ARG A 36 -4.40 -9.28 -1.49
C ARG A 36 -5.40 -10.27 -2.07
N GLN A 37 -6.67 -9.90 -2.18
CA GLN A 37 -7.68 -10.76 -2.80
C GLN A 37 -7.40 -11.03 -4.28
N LYS A 38 -6.86 -10.04 -5.01
CA LYS A 38 -6.51 -10.19 -6.43
C LYS A 38 -5.23 -10.98 -6.67
N GLU A 39 -4.24 -10.81 -5.80
CA GLU A 39 -2.87 -11.35 -5.98
C GLU A 39 -2.58 -12.56 -5.08
N SER A 40 -3.55 -13.01 -4.28
CA SER A 40 -3.52 -14.15 -3.37
C SER A 40 -2.55 -14.09 -2.19
N ASN A 41 -1.57 -13.17 -2.18
CA ASN A 41 -0.59 -13.06 -1.10
C ASN A 41 -0.26 -11.61 -0.73
N TRP A 42 0.24 -11.41 0.49
CA TRP A 42 0.56 -10.08 1.03
C TRP A 42 1.77 -9.44 0.37
N THR A 43 2.79 -10.23 0.03
CA THR A 43 4.00 -9.74 -0.66
C THR A 43 3.60 -9.03 -1.94
N MET A 44 2.73 -9.65 -2.74
CA MET A 44 2.27 -9.09 -3.99
C MET A 44 1.32 -7.90 -3.79
N ALA A 45 0.43 -7.96 -2.80
CA ALA A 45 -0.42 -6.82 -2.45
C ALA A 45 0.40 -5.55 -2.11
N VAL A 46 1.47 -5.69 -1.32
CA VAL A 46 2.33 -4.59 -0.91
C VAL A 46 3.06 -3.97 -2.10
N VAL A 47 3.61 -4.78 -3.00
CA VAL A 47 4.34 -4.23 -4.16
C VAL A 47 3.40 -3.62 -5.19
N ARG A 48 2.17 -4.16 -5.35
CA ARG A 48 1.13 -3.56 -6.20
C ARG A 48 0.63 -2.23 -5.64
N TYR A 49 0.52 -2.11 -4.32
CA TYR A 49 0.18 -0.84 -3.67
C TYR A 49 1.22 0.24 -3.99
N TYR A 50 2.51 -0.12 -3.98
CA TYR A 50 3.60 0.82 -4.21
C TYR A 50 3.80 1.19 -5.69
N ALA A 51 3.87 0.20 -6.57
CA ALA A 51 4.35 0.40 -7.94
C ALA A 51 3.36 -0.01 -9.04
N GLY A 52 2.15 -0.47 -8.68
CA GLY A 52 1.19 -1.01 -9.65
C GLY A 52 1.71 -2.25 -10.39
N PRO A 53 1.00 -2.70 -11.45
CA PRO A 53 1.46 -3.78 -12.30
C PRO A 53 2.64 -3.35 -13.20
N ASN A 54 3.47 -4.31 -13.62
CA ASN A 54 4.51 -4.14 -14.66
C ASN A 54 5.67 -3.17 -14.31
N ASN A 55 6.07 -3.10 -13.04
CA ASN A 55 7.25 -2.33 -12.60
C ASN A 55 8.12 -3.15 -11.65
N ASP A 56 8.63 -4.28 -12.16
CA ASP A 56 9.34 -5.28 -11.37
C ASP A 56 10.58 -4.74 -10.63
N PRO A 57 11.38 -3.81 -11.19
CA PRO A 57 12.49 -3.22 -10.44
C PRO A 57 12.02 -2.47 -9.18
N ALA A 58 10.98 -1.65 -9.30
CA ALA A 58 10.43 -0.89 -8.16
C ALA A 58 9.77 -1.81 -7.13
N GLN A 59 9.03 -2.83 -7.59
CA GLN A 59 8.41 -3.83 -6.74
C GLN A 59 9.44 -4.57 -5.88
N ARG A 60 10.53 -5.05 -6.50
CA ARG A 60 11.62 -5.77 -5.79
C ARG A 60 12.34 -4.88 -4.78
N GLY A 61 12.70 -3.65 -5.16
CA GLY A 61 13.38 -2.74 -4.25
C GLY A 61 12.53 -2.42 -3.01
N TYR A 62 11.23 -2.20 -3.22
CA TYR A 62 10.33 -1.83 -2.14
C TYR A 62 10.06 -2.98 -1.16
N ILE A 63 9.83 -4.20 -1.66
CA ILE A 63 9.56 -5.33 -0.76
C ILE A 63 10.75 -5.65 0.14
N CYS A 64 11.99 -5.54 -0.36
CA CYS A 64 13.18 -5.69 0.45
C CYS A 64 13.23 -4.67 1.60
N ARG A 65 12.85 -3.42 1.33
CA ARG A 65 12.76 -2.37 2.36
C ARG A 65 11.68 -2.68 3.39
N VAL A 66 10.51 -3.14 2.96
CA VAL A 66 9.41 -3.50 3.86
C VAL A 66 9.80 -4.67 4.75
N MET A 67 10.35 -5.75 4.19
CA MET A 67 10.79 -6.92 4.96
C MET A 67 11.88 -6.55 5.97
N ARG A 68 12.87 -5.73 5.57
CA ARG A 68 13.89 -5.22 6.49
C ARG A 68 13.27 -4.47 7.66
N ASN A 69 12.31 -3.59 7.40
CA ASN A 69 11.61 -2.86 8.46
C ASN A 69 10.81 -3.79 9.37
N MET A 70 10.11 -4.79 8.82
CA MET A 70 9.38 -5.77 9.63
C MET A 70 10.31 -6.53 10.58
N ILE A 71 11.45 -7.01 10.09
CA ILE A 71 12.45 -7.70 10.92
C ILE A 71 13.01 -6.78 12.02
N VAL A 72 13.38 -5.55 11.67
CA VAL A 72 13.91 -4.56 12.64
C VAL A 72 12.89 -4.23 13.74
N ASN A 73 11.60 -4.32 13.44
CA ASN A 73 10.52 -4.09 14.40
C ASN A 73 10.02 -5.38 15.11
N GLY A 74 10.76 -6.49 15.01
CA GLY A 74 10.49 -7.71 15.76
C GLY A 74 9.43 -8.64 15.17
N PHE A 75 9.01 -8.43 13.91
CA PHE A 75 8.10 -9.37 13.25
C PHE A 75 8.86 -10.61 12.75
N GLY A 76 8.29 -11.82 12.96
CA GLY A 76 8.83 -13.08 12.46
C GLY A 76 9.83 -13.79 13.37
N GLN A 77 9.90 -13.40 14.64
CA GLN A 77 10.49 -14.19 15.73
C GLN A 77 9.51 -15.29 16.19
#